data_AF-A0A267MNB7-F1
#
_entry.id   AF-A0A267MNB7-F1
#
_cell.length_a   1.000
_cell.length_b   1.000
_cell.length_c   1.000
_cell.angle_alpha   90.00
_cell.angle_beta   90.00
_cell.angle_gamma   90.00
#
_symmetry.space_group_name_H-M   'P 1'
#
loop_
_entity.id
_entity.type
_entity.pdbx_description
1 polymer ?
#
loop_
_entity_poly.entity_id
_entity_poly.type
_entity_poly.pdbx_seq_one_letter_code
_entity_poly.pdbx_strand_id
1 'polypeptide(L)'
;MSYTKFLESVIDKQFKFDDSKYIMYTKEKQILEVESISDNAKYISMVDYENMIFESARDVISKFSKTSDNNNVYGIFLFIDIEGSCNGLTFCNLDYYKKRVMEVYPNLDKNDEYSIIGVKYNEGDSKFRYYGEDFNNEDLLEASNAYYAISNEHPITNVTKDIVFDKNLFESRLVTVGINVVEKLKGYLGDIDTTEDFIIAVSLHDIPNSTIMKLLEKSNPIELLKKKFIEFKDIG
;
A
#
# COMPACT_ATOMS: atom_id res chain seq x y z
N MET A 1 23.51 2.30 6.95
CA MET A 1 22.87 2.55 5.63
C MET A 1 21.77 3.60 5.87
N SER A 2 21.57 4.59 4.99
CA SER A 2 20.45 5.54 5.17
C SER A 2 19.12 4.84 4.87
N TYR A 3 18.03 5.30 5.48
CA TYR A 3 16.69 4.74 5.27
C TYR A 3 16.30 4.71 3.78
N THR A 4 16.58 5.78 3.03
CA THR A 4 16.37 5.82 1.57
C THR A 4 17.15 4.73 0.84
N LYS A 5 18.46 4.57 1.11
CA LYS A 5 19.30 3.54 0.45
C LYS A 5 18.84 2.13 0.82
N PHE A 6 18.35 1.97 2.03
CA PHE A 6 17.76 0.73 2.50
C PHE A 6 16.49 0.39 1.72
N LEU A 7 15.50 1.29 1.68
CA LEU A 7 14.26 1.11 0.91
C LEU A 7 14.53 0.83 -0.57
N GLU A 8 15.46 1.58 -1.18
CA GLU A 8 15.87 1.35 -2.56
C GLU A 8 16.43 -0.07 -2.76
N SER A 9 17.26 -0.57 -1.82
CA SER A 9 17.79 -1.94 -1.89
C SER A 9 16.70 -3.02 -1.72
N VAL A 10 15.65 -2.73 -0.94
CA VAL A 10 14.49 -3.63 -0.77
C VAL A 10 13.65 -3.66 -2.05
N ILE A 11 13.36 -2.49 -2.64
CA ILE A 11 12.63 -2.36 -3.91
C ILE A 11 13.36 -3.09 -5.04
N ASP A 12 14.70 -3.01 -5.05
CA ASP A 12 15.53 -3.69 -6.05
C ASP A 12 15.83 -5.16 -5.72
N LYS A 13 15.23 -5.72 -4.66
CA LYS A 13 15.40 -7.11 -4.21
C LYS A 13 16.86 -7.50 -3.92
N GLN A 14 17.68 -6.52 -3.51
CA GLN A 14 19.10 -6.70 -3.20
C GLN A 14 19.36 -6.94 -1.71
N PHE A 15 18.37 -6.70 -0.85
CA PHE A 15 18.49 -6.88 0.59
C PHE A 15 18.27 -8.35 0.99
N LYS A 16 19.17 -8.90 1.81
CA LYS A 16 19.02 -10.22 2.45
C LYS A 16 18.64 -10.02 3.90
N PHE A 17 17.60 -10.74 4.31
CA PHE A 17 17.12 -10.73 5.69
C PHE A 17 17.73 -11.89 6.49
N ASP A 18 17.84 -11.74 7.80
CA ASP A 18 18.33 -12.78 8.71
C ASP A 18 17.15 -13.63 9.21
N ASP A 19 17.02 -14.86 8.72
CA ASP A 19 15.82 -15.69 8.87
C ASP A 19 15.70 -16.43 10.22
N SER A 20 16.30 -15.90 11.31
CA SER A 20 16.49 -16.68 12.54
C SER A 20 15.49 -16.44 13.67
N LYS A 21 14.52 -15.52 13.53
CA LYS A 21 13.66 -15.10 14.67
C LYS A 21 12.21 -14.80 14.31
N TYR A 22 11.34 -14.97 15.31
CA TYR A 22 9.92 -14.65 15.24
C TYR A 22 9.54 -13.53 16.21
N ILE A 23 8.51 -12.78 15.84
CA ILE A 23 7.82 -11.85 16.75
C ILE A 23 6.44 -12.40 17.05
N MET A 24 6.12 -12.54 18.33
CA MET A 24 4.85 -13.05 18.82
C MET A 24 4.08 -11.93 19.51
N TYR A 25 2.83 -11.74 19.09
CA TYR A 25 1.84 -10.98 19.84
C TYR A 25 1.00 -11.96 20.66
N THR A 26 1.10 -11.87 21.99
CA THR A 26 0.35 -12.77 22.88
C THR A 26 -1.09 -12.30 23.04
N LYS A 27 -1.99 -13.22 23.37
CA LYS A 27 -3.38 -12.90 23.76
C LYS A 27 -3.46 -11.98 24.99
N GLU A 28 -2.43 -11.98 25.85
CA GLU A 28 -2.24 -11.04 26.96
C GLU A 28 -1.73 -9.66 26.53
N LYS A 29 -1.65 -9.40 25.22
CA LYS A 29 -1.25 -8.13 24.60
C LYS A 29 0.22 -7.78 24.84
N GLN A 30 1.09 -8.79 24.86
CA GLN A 30 2.53 -8.60 24.95
C GLN A 30 3.19 -8.86 23.60
N ILE A 31 4.28 -8.14 23.32
CA ILE A 31 5.13 -8.38 22.16
C ILE A 31 6.38 -9.10 22.66
N LEU A 32 6.65 -10.29 22.14
CA LEU A 32 7.78 -11.13 22.53
C LEU A 32 8.59 -11.52 21.29
N GLU A 33 9.91 -11.43 21.39
CA GLU A 33 10.81 -12.08 20.42
C GLU A 33 10.98 -13.54 20.87
N VAL A 34 10.70 -14.49 19.97
CA VAL A 34 10.77 -15.93 20.27
C VAL A 34 11.61 -16.67 19.24
N GLU A 35 12.30 -17.71 19.69
CA GLU A 35 13.15 -18.57 18.84
C GLU A 35 12.38 -19.77 18.27
N SER A 36 11.17 -20.04 18.77
CA SER A 36 10.31 -21.14 18.29
C SER A 36 8.83 -20.79 18.43
N ILE A 37 8.01 -21.40 17.58
CA ILE A 37 6.56 -21.21 17.53
C ILE A 37 5.90 -22.28 18.41
N SER A 38 5.01 -21.87 19.33
CA SER A 38 4.24 -22.83 20.13
C SER A 38 3.10 -23.46 19.32
N ASP A 39 2.71 -24.69 19.64
CA ASP A 39 1.64 -25.43 18.94
C ASP A 39 0.27 -24.72 18.99
N ASN A 40 0.07 -23.81 19.95
CA ASN A 40 -1.18 -23.08 20.14
C ASN A 40 -1.20 -21.69 19.48
N ALA A 41 -0.10 -21.29 18.84
CA ALA A 41 0.01 -20.01 18.17
C ALA A 41 -0.44 -20.09 16.70
N LYS A 42 -1.12 -19.04 16.22
CA LYS A 42 -1.40 -18.84 14.78
C LYS A 42 -0.16 -18.24 14.15
N TYR A 43 0.60 -19.06 13.41
CA TYR A 43 1.69 -18.56 12.58
C TYR A 43 1.13 -17.92 11.31
N ILE A 44 1.62 -16.73 10.98
CA ILE A 44 1.33 -16.00 9.75
C ILE A 44 2.66 -15.81 9.03
N SER A 45 2.87 -16.58 7.97
CA SER A 45 4.05 -16.40 7.12
C SER A 45 3.93 -15.14 6.27
N MET A 46 5.05 -14.68 5.70
CA MET A 46 5.02 -13.59 4.70
C MET A 46 4.08 -13.90 3.52
N VAL A 47 4.03 -15.15 3.07
CA VAL A 47 3.17 -15.58 1.95
C VAL A 47 1.70 -15.50 2.34
N ASP A 48 1.37 -15.92 3.56
CA ASP A 48 0.00 -15.82 4.08
C ASP A 48 -0.43 -14.36 4.16
N TYR A 49 0.42 -13.51 4.73
CA TYR A 49 0.16 -12.07 4.84
C TYR A 49 -0.02 -11.40 3.46
N GLU A 50 0.84 -11.73 2.49
CA GLU A 50 0.72 -11.24 1.11
C GLU A 50 -0.60 -11.68 0.45
N ASN A 51 -0.99 -12.95 0.64
CA ASN A 51 -2.24 -13.47 0.09
C ASN A 51 -3.46 -12.81 0.76
N MET A 52 -3.43 -12.59 2.08
CA MET A 52 -4.50 -11.90 2.80
C MET A 52 -4.71 -10.47 2.31
N ILE A 53 -3.63 -9.71 2.09
CA ILE A 53 -3.72 -8.36 1.51
C ILE A 53 -4.25 -8.44 0.08
N PHE A 54 -3.74 -9.35 -0.74
CA PHE A 54 -4.18 -9.51 -2.13
C PHE A 54 -5.67 -9.85 -2.23
N GLU A 55 -6.15 -10.85 -1.48
CA GLU A 55 -7.55 -11.27 -1.50
C GLU A 55 -8.47 -10.12 -1.08
N SER A 56 -8.11 -9.42 -0.01
CA SER A 56 -8.88 -8.29 0.49
C SER A 56 -8.88 -7.14 -0.52
N ALA A 57 -7.72 -6.79 -1.07
CA ALA A 57 -7.58 -5.76 -2.10
C ALA A 57 -8.41 -6.11 -3.35
N ARG A 58 -8.37 -7.36 -3.81
CA ARG A 58 -9.18 -7.85 -4.93
C ARG A 58 -10.68 -7.73 -4.64
N ASP A 59 -11.10 -8.11 -3.44
CA ASP A 59 -12.51 -8.03 -3.05
C ASP A 59 -12.98 -6.56 -2.98
N VAL A 60 -12.14 -5.66 -2.49
CA VAL A 60 -12.40 -4.20 -2.51
C VAL A 60 -12.53 -3.67 -3.94
N ILE A 61 -11.61 -4.04 -4.85
CA ILE A 61 -11.69 -3.69 -6.28
C ILE A 61 -12.99 -4.20 -6.89
N SER A 62 -13.39 -5.44 -6.60
CA SER A 62 -14.64 -6.01 -7.10
C SER A 62 -15.87 -5.27 -6.59
N LYS A 63 -15.87 -4.82 -5.32
CA LYS A 63 -16.96 -4.02 -4.77
C LYS A 63 -16.98 -2.62 -5.39
N PHE A 64 -15.83 -1.94 -5.47
CA PHE A 64 -15.69 -0.62 -6.08
C PHE A 64 -16.16 -0.61 -7.54
N SER A 65 -15.83 -1.65 -8.34
CA SER A 65 -16.21 -1.75 -9.76
C SER A 65 -17.73 -1.64 -10.02
N LYS A 66 -18.55 -1.94 -9.01
CA LYS A 66 -20.01 -1.92 -9.07
C LYS A 66 -20.63 -0.60 -8.59
N THR A 67 -19.81 0.35 -8.16
CA THR A 67 -20.26 1.65 -7.65
C THR A 67 -20.42 2.67 -8.78
N SER A 68 -21.15 3.76 -8.52
CA SER A 68 -21.23 4.90 -9.45
C SER A 68 -19.90 5.63 -9.63
N ASP A 69 -18.96 5.42 -8.70
CA ASP A 69 -17.68 6.10 -8.64
C ASP A 69 -16.59 5.36 -9.44
N ASN A 70 -16.90 4.18 -9.99
CA ASN A 70 -16.11 3.52 -11.02
C ASN A 70 -16.30 4.20 -12.37
N ASN A 71 -15.78 5.41 -12.50
CA ASN A 71 -15.71 6.15 -13.75
C ASN A 71 -14.41 6.96 -13.80
N ASN A 72 -13.77 7.02 -14.97
CA ASN A 72 -12.54 7.81 -15.16
C ASN A 72 -11.50 7.62 -14.03
N VAL A 73 -11.27 6.37 -13.61
CA VAL A 73 -10.32 6.04 -12.56
C VAL A 73 -8.92 6.19 -13.12
N TYR A 74 -8.12 7.06 -12.52
CA TYR A 74 -6.76 7.35 -13.00
C TYR A 74 -5.66 6.74 -12.14
N GLY A 75 -6.00 6.23 -10.97
CA GLY A 75 -5.03 5.70 -10.03
C GLY A 75 -5.66 4.72 -9.05
N ILE A 76 -4.96 3.63 -8.79
CA ILE A 76 -5.17 2.80 -7.60
C ILE A 76 -3.85 2.73 -6.85
N PHE A 77 -3.82 3.13 -5.59
CA PHE A 77 -2.62 3.03 -4.77
C PHE A 77 -2.86 2.11 -3.60
N LEU A 78 -1.99 1.10 -3.46
CA LEU A 78 -1.85 0.35 -2.23
C LEU A 78 -0.94 1.15 -1.31
N PHE A 79 -1.55 1.91 -0.40
CA PHE A 79 -0.81 2.61 0.64
C PHE A 79 -0.25 1.59 1.61
N ILE A 80 1.06 1.63 1.84
CA ILE A 80 1.76 0.83 2.83
C ILE A 80 2.37 1.78 3.85
N ASP A 81 1.86 1.67 5.06
CA ASP A 81 2.48 2.31 6.21
C ASP A 81 3.42 1.31 6.89
N ILE A 82 4.73 1.51 6.76
CA ILE A 82 5.73 0.65 7.38
C ILE A 82 5.67 0.77 8.91
N GLU A 83 5.41 1.98 9.42
CA GLU A 83 5.37 2.26 10.86
C GLU A 83 3.99 1.95 11.43
N GLY A 84 2.95 2.34 10.71
CA GLY A 84 1.55 2.22 11.11
C GLY A 84 0.78 1.07 10.51
N SER A 85 1.42 0.11 9.84
CA SER A 85 0.80 -1.19 9.50
C SER A 85 -0.48 -1.14 8.67
N CYS A 86 -0.79 0.02 8.11
CA CYS A 86 -1.97 0.23 7.32
C CYS A 86 -1.65 -0.16 5.88
N ASN A 87 -2.42 -1.12 5.37
CA ASN A 87 -2.48 -1.43 3.96
C ASN A 87 -3.85 -0.98 3.44
N GLY A 88 -3.90 0.21 2.85
CA GLY A 88 -5.13 0.80 2.36
C GLY A 88 -5.11 0.85 0.84
N LEU A 89 -6.09 0.22 0.18
CA LEU A 89 -6.36 0.56 -1.21
C LEU A 89 -7.03 1.91 -1.28
N THR A 90 -6.53 2.73 -2.18
CA THR A 90 -7.07 4.06 -2.44
C THR A 90 -7.39 4.17 -3.91
N PHE A 91 -8.63 4.56 -4.21
CA PHE A 91 -9.13 4.72 -5.57
C PHE A 91 -9.19 6.19 -5.93
N CYS A 92 -8.63 6.54 -7.07
CA CYS A 92 -8.53 7.91 -7.53
C CYS A 92 -9.40 8.11 -8.78
N ASN A 93 -10.57 8.70 -8.54
CA ASN A 93 -11.54 9.07 -9.58
C ASN A 93 -11.26 10.51 -10.05
N LEU A 94 -11.15 10.72 -11.37
CA LEU A 94 -10.76 12.02 -11.92
C LEU A 94 -11.77 13.13 -11.64
N ASP A 95 -13.06 12.83 -11.71
CA ASP A 95 -14.12 13.82 -11.54
C ASP A 95 -14.29 14.21 -10.07
N TYR A 96 -14.18 13.21 -9.16
CA TYR A 96 -14.12 13.45 -7.73
C TYR A 96 -12.89 14.30 -7.35
N TYR A 97 -11.72 13.94 -7.87
CA TYR A 97 -10.48 14.67 -7.64
C TYR A 97 -10.58 16.12 -8.11
N LYS A 98 -11.03 16.37 -9.35
CA LYS A 98 -11.23 17.74 -9.88
C LYS A 98 -12.16 18.55 -8.98
N LYS A 99 -13.30 17.98 -8.59
CA LYS A 99 -14.26 18.64 -7.71
C LYS A 99 -13.60 19.03 -6.38
N ARG A 100 -12.91 18.09 -5.75
CA ARG A 100 -12.31 18.29 -4.43
C ARG A 100 -11.13 19.27 -4.47
N VAL A 101 -10.31 19.26 -5.53
CA VAL A 101 -9.24 20.25 -5.73
C VAL A 101 -9.83 21.66 -5.81
N MET A 102 -10.93 21.85 -6.56
CA MET A 102 -11.62 23.15 -6.62
C MET A 102 -12.21 23.57 -5.27
N GLU A 103 -12.63 22.63 -4.42
CA GLU A 103 -13.12 22.93 -3.07
C GLU A 103 -11.99 23.34 -2.11
N VAL A 104 -10.85 22.62 -2.14
CA VAL A 104 -9.71 22.86 -1.25
C VAL A 104 -8.89 24.07 -1.70
N TYR A 105 -8.80 24.28 -3.01
CA TYR A 105 -8.02 25.34 -3.63
C TYR A 105 -8.87 26.18 -4.61
N PRO A 106 -9.88 26.92 -4.11
CA PRO A 106 -10.85 27.63 -4.96
C PRO A 106 -10.24 28.76 -5.80
N ASN A 107 -9.00 29.18 -5.50
CA ASN A 107 -8.29 30.26 -6.17
C ASN A 107 -7.18 29.76 -7.13
N LEU A 108 -7.00 28.45 -7.29
CA LEU A 108 -6.02 27.93 -8.25
C LEU A 108 -6.51 28.14 -9.69
N ASP A 109 -5.66 28.70 -10.53
CA ASP A 109 -5.94 28.85 -11.97
C ASP A 109 -6.03 27.44 -12.59
N LYS A 110 -7.10 27.18 -13.34
CA LYS A 110 -7.36 25.89 -14.01
C LYS A 110 -6.26 25.52 -15.01
N ASN A 111 -5.48 26.50 -15.47
CA ASN A 111 -4.38 26.31 -16.41
C ASN A 111 -3.00 26.22 -15.74
N ASP A 112 -2.92 26.38 -14.42
CA ASP A 112 -1.67 26.22 -13.69
C ASP A 112 -1.27 24.74 -13.65
N GLU A 113 -0.04 24.42 -14.06
CA GLU A 113 0.50 23.06 -14.00
C GLU A 113 0.45 22.50 -12.58
N TYR A 114 0.48 23.37 -11.57
CA TYR A 114 0.37 23.02 -10.15
C TYR A 114 -1.07 22.83 -9.65
N SER A 115 -2.11 23.14 -10.43
CA SER A 115 -3.49 23.14 -9.91
C SER A 115 -4.19 21.79 -9.94
N ILE A 116 -4.29 21.15 -11.11
CA ILE A 116 -5.04 19.89 -11.28
C ILE A 116 -4.13 18.78 -11.82
N ILE A 117 -3.14 19.10 -12.66
CA ILE A 117 -2.25 18.09 -13.25
C ILE A 117 -1.11 17.74 -12.28
N GLY A 118 -0.50 18.75 -11.64
CA GLY A 118 0.66 18.58 -10.76
C GLY A 118 0.36 17.87 -9.44
N VAL A 119 -0.89 17.86 -8.97
CA VAL A 119 -1.27 17.15 -7.73
C VAL A 119 -1.99 15.82 -7.97
N LYS A 120 -2.23 15.43 -9.23
CA LYS A 120 -3.01 14.23 -9.61
C LYS A 120 -2.40 12.95 -9.05
N TYR A 121 -1.07 12.85 -9.13
CA TYR A 121 -0.29 11.71 -8.64
C TYR A 121 0.53 12.06 -7.40
N ASN A 122 0.29 13.23 -6.79
CA ASN A 122 0.99 13.64 -5.59
C ASN A 122 0.28 13.03 -4.38
N GLU A 123 1.00 12.15 -3.67
CA GLU A 123 0.42 11.25 -2.68
C GLU A 123 -0.02 11.93 -1.38
N GLY A 124 0.35 13.20 -1.16
CA GLY A 124 0.29 13.89 0.12
C GLY A 124 -1.10 14.30 0.64
N ASP A 125 -2.19 14.13 -0.11
CA ASP A 125 -3.52 14.53 0.38
C ASP A 125 -4.53 13.36 0.40
N SER A 126 -4.67 12.82 1.61
CA SER A 126 -5.59 11.76 2.02
C SER A 126 -7.07 12.11 1.83
N LYS A 127 -7.42 13.39 1.59
CA LYS A 127 -8.80 13.87 1.38
C LYS A 127 -9.37 13.55 0.00
N PHE A 128 -8.55 13.00 -0.91
CA PHE A 128 -8.94 12.66 -2.29
C PHE A 128 -9.12 11.15 -2.52
N ARG A 129 -9.08 10.34 -1.46
CA ARG A 129 -8.96 8.89 -1.53
C ARG A 129 -10.19 8.20 -0.93
N TYR A 130 -10.68 7.15 -1.60
CA TYR A 130 -11.66 6.21 -1.05
C TYR A 130 -10.92 5.08 -0.33
N TYR A 131 -11.19 4.85 0.96
CA TYR A 131 -10.47 3.87 1.77
C TYR A 131 -11.15 2.50 1.73
N GLY A 132 -10.36 1.45 1.48
CA GLY A 132 -10.79 0.06 1.54
C GLY A 132 -11.12 -0.47 2.95
N GLU A 133 -10.98 0.37 3.98
CA GLU A 133 -11.16 0.01 5.39
C GLU A 133 -12.62 -0.30 5.75
N ASP A 134 -13.58 0.11 4.91
CA ASP A 134 -15.01 -0.10 5.10
C ASP A 134 -15.51 -1.54 4.78
N PHE A 135 -14.63 -2.45 4.35
CA PHE A 135 -15.05 -3.68 3.68
C PHE A 135 -15.11 -4.96 4.54
N ASN A 136 -14.96 -4.86 5.87
CA ASN A 136 -15.30 -5.87 6.89
C ASN A 136 -14.84 -7.33 6.62
N ASN A 137 -13.53 -7.61 6.62
CA ASN A 137 -12.99 -8.98 6.65
C ASN A 137 -12.34 -9.26 8.02
N GLU A 138 -12.88 -10.20 8.81
CA GLU A 138 -12.48 -10.42 10.21
C GLU A 138 -11.07 -11.00 10.39
N ASP A 139 -10.65 -11.95 9.54
CA ASP A 139 -9.31 -12.56 9.62
C ASP A 139 -8.21 -11.58 9.18
N LEU A 140 -8.46 -10.80 8.11
CA LEU A 140 -7.56 -9.72 7.72
C LEU A 140 -7.54 -8.64 8.81
N LEU A 141 -8.69 -8.27 9.35
CA LEU A 141 -8.78 -7.28 10.41
C LEU A 141 -7.97 -7.74 11.62
N GLU A 142 -8.07 -9.00 12.05
CA GLU A 142 -7.27 -9.54 13.16
C GLU A 142 -5.76 -9.51 12.87
N ALA A 143 -5.32 -9.91 11.67
CA ALA A 143 -3.90 -9.91 11.31
C ALA A 143 -3.31 -8.51 11.10
N SER A 144 -4.03 -7.61 10.41
CA SER A 144 -3.65 -6.20 10.25
C SER A 144 -3.59 -5.49 11.60
N ASN A 145 -4.53 -5.80 12.50
CA ASN A 145 -4.54 -5.32 13.87
C ASN A 145 -3.34 -5.83 14.68
N ALA A 146 -3.00 -7.12 14.58
CA ALA A 146 -1.84 -7.68 15.28
C ALA A 146 -0.52 -7.10 14.75
N TYR A 147 -0.40 -6.94 13.44
CA TYR A 147 0.74 -6.29 12.80
C TYR A 147 0.84 -4.81 13.27
N TYR A 148 -0.28 -4.07 13.34
CA TYR A 148 -0.37 -2.72 13.91
C TYR A 148 0.17 -2.64 15.34
N ALA A 149 -0.27 -3.53 16.22
CA ALA A 149 0.16 -3.56 17.61
C ALA A 149 1.66 -3.85 17.77
N ILE A 150 2.27 -4.60 16.84
CA ILE A 150 3.71 -4.89 16.87
C ILE A 150 4.51 -3.71 16.32
N SER A 151 4.02 -3.07 15.26
CA SER A 151 4.71 -2.00 14.55
C SER A 151 4.60 -0.64 15.24
N ASN A 152 3.42 -0.35 15.81
CA ASN A 152 3.12 0.84 16.60
C ASN A 152 2.65 0.41 17.98
N GLU A 153 3.13 1.10 19.03
CA GLU A 153 2.98 0.76 20.46
C GLU A 153 1.53 0.75 21.01
N HIS A 154 0.51 0.69 20.16
CA HIS A 154 -0.90 0.68 20.51
C HIS A 154 -1.48 -0.75 20.47
N PRO A 155 -1.53 -1.46 21.60
CA PRO A 155 -2.07 -2.81 21.66
C PRO A 155 -3.57 -2.85 21.37
N ILE A 156 -4.00 -3.83 20.57
CA ILE A 156 -5.42 -4.06 20.26
C ILE A 156 -6.07 -4.98 21.29
N THR A 157 -7.38 -4.81 21.49
CA THR A 157 -8.06 -5.23 22.70
C THR A 157 -8.58 -6.67 22.71
N ASN A 158 -8.68 -7.36 21.57
CA ASN A 158 -9.50 -8.58 21.40
C ASN A 158 -8.85 -9.74 20.61
N VAL A 159 -7.54 -9.96 20.73
CA VAL A 159 -6.92 -11.14 20.09
C VAL A 159 -7.21 -12.41 20.90
N THR A 160 -7.63 -13.49 20.23
CA THR A 160 -8.12 -14.72 20.89
C THR A 160 -7.06 -15.82 21.02
N LYS A 161 -5.94 -15.72 20.29
CA LYS A 161 -4.82 -16.66 20.26
C LYS A 161 -3.50 -15.91 20.11
N ASP A 162 -2.38 -16.52 20.51
CA ASP A 162 -1.08 -15.93 20.21
C ASP A 162 -0.87 -15.92 18.69
N ILE A 163 -0.40 -14.80 18.15
CA ILE A 163 -0.13 -14.63 16.71
C ILE A 163 1.37 -14.46 16.53
N VAL A 164 1.95 -15.22 15.62
CA VAL A 164 3.40 -15.24 15.39
C VAL A 164 3.69 -14.89 13.94
N PHE A 165 4.66 -13.99 13.75
CA PHE A 165 5.13 -13.54 12.44
C PHE A 165 6.64 -13.74 12.33
N ASP A 166 7.14 -13.88 11.10
CA ASP A 166 8.59 -13.76 10.85
C ASP A 166 9.05 -12.35 11.23
N LYS A 167 10.14 -12.22 11.99
CA LYS A 167 10.66 -10.90 12.41
C LYS A 167 10.95 -9.97 11.22
N ASN A 168 11.43 -10.56 10.13
CA ASN A 168 11.76 -9.83 8.92
C ASN A 168 10.54 -9.21 8.23
N LEU A 169 9.32 -9.63 8.56
CA LEU A 169 8.09 -9.02 8.05
C LEU A 169 8.06 -7.51 8.40
N PHE A 170 8.50 -7.15 9.61
CA PHE A 170 8.43 -5.80 10.18
C PHE A 170 9.59 -4.89 9.75
N GLU A 171 10.69 -5.43 9.24
CA GLU A 171 11.89 -4.63 8.98
C GLU A 171 11.89 -3.96 7.60
N SER A 172 11.03 -4.38 6.66
CA SER A 172 10.77 -3.73 5.33
C SER A 172 10.09 -4.64 4.30
N ARG A 173 9.90 -5.93 4.62
CA ARG A 173 9.27 -6.88 3.68
C ARG A 173 7.87 -6.46 3.27
N LEU A 174 7.18 -5.61 4.05
CA LEU A 174 5.93 -4.99 3.64
C LEU A 174 5.99 -4.32 2.27
N VAL A 175 7.06 -3.60 1.94
CA VAL A 175 7.18 -2.93 0.63
C VAL A 175 7.23 -3.98 -0.48
N THR A 176 7.98 -5.07 -0.27
CA THR A 176 8.02 -6.20 -1.20
C THR A 176 6.66 -6.88 -1.32
N VAL A 177 5.97 -7.11 -0.20
CA VAL A 177 4.61 -7.66 -0.17
C VAL A 177 3.69 -6.80 -1.02
N GLY A 178 3.64 -5.48 -0.79
CA GLY A 178 2.74 -4.63 -1.56
C GLY A 178 3.10 -4.51 -3.03
N ILE A 179 4.39 -4.52 -3.41
CA ILE A 179 4.81 -4.59 -4.82
C ILE A 179 4.27 -5.88 -5.45
N ASN A 180 4.43 -7.02 -4.78
CA ASN A 180 3.94 -8.31 -5.26
C ASN A 180 2.41 -8.33 -5.34
N VAL A 181 1.71 -7.75 -4.36
CA VAL A 181 0.25 -7.61 -4.37
C VAL A 181 -0.20 -6.76 -5.55
N VAL A 182 0.37 -5.57 -5.75
CA VAL A 182 0.06 -4.68 -6.89
C VAL A 182 0.26 -5.41 -8.22
N GLU A 183 1.34 -6.18 -8.36
CA GLU A 183 1.58 -6.98 -9.55
C GLU A 183 0.48 -8.04 -9.78
N LYS A 184 0.08 -8.78 -8.72
CA LYS A 184 -1.02 -9.74 -8.81
C LYS A 184 -2.35 -9.06 -9.15
N LEU A 185 -2.63 -7.88 -8.59
CA LEU A 185 -3.89 -7.16 -8.77
C LEU A 185 -4.11 -6.70 -10.21
N LYS A 186 -3.06 -6.46 -10.99
CA LYS A 186 -3.18 -6.08 -12.42
C LYS A 186 -4.06 -7.04 -13.22
N GLY A 187 -4.06 -8.34 -12.87
CA GLY A 187 -4.92 -9.34 -13.50
C GLY A 187 -6.42 -9.21 -13.17
N TYR A 188 -6.80 -8.32 -12.26
CA TYR A 188 -8.16 -8.17 -11.72
C TYR A 188 -8.75 -6.78 -11.94
N LEU A 189 -8.12 -5.94 -12.77
CA LEU A 189 -8.56 -4.57 -13.05
C LEU A 189 -9.55 -4.47 -14.23
N GLY A 190 -9.94 -5.59 -14.85
CA GLY A 190 -10.73 -5.59 -16.10
C GLY A 190 -12.10 -4.93 -16.00
N ASP A 191 -12.68 -4.86 -14.81
CA ASP A 191 -13.99 -4.23 -14.55
C ASP A 191 -13.87 -2.77 -14.08
N ILE A 192 -12.65 -2.22 -13.99
CA ILE A 192 -12.42 -0.82 -13.61
C ILE A 192 -12.48 0.07 -14.86
N ASP A 193 -13.29 1.11 -14.81
CA ASP A 193 -13.38 2.12 -15.87
C ASP A 193 -12.20 3.10 -15.74
N THR A 194 -11.09 2.75 -16.37
CA THR A 194 -9.81 3.45 -16.26
C THR A 194 -9.63 4.55 -17.30
N THR A 195 -8.94 5.63 -16.93
CA THR A 195 -8.40 6.59 -17.91
C THR A 195 -7.26 5.98 -18.73
N GLU A 196 -6.96 6.56 -19.89
CA GLU A 196 -5.80 6.15 -20.72
C GLU A 196 -4.45 6.23 -19.98
N ASP A 197 -4.40 7.00 -18.90
CA ASP A 197 -3.22 7.22 -18.09
C ASP A 197 -3.27 6.61 -16.71
N PHE A 198 -4.13 5.61 -16.53
CA PHE A 198 -4.28 4.89 -15.29
C PHE A 198 -2.96 4.27 -14.82
N ILE A 199 -2.65 4.48 -13.53
CA ILE A 199 -1.53 3.82 -12.85
C ILE A 199 -2.02 2.99 -11.67
N ILE A 200 -1.27 1.93 -11.36
CA ILE A 200 -1.38 1.23 -10.09
C ILE A 200 -0.01 1.18 -9.44
N ALA A 201 0.09 1.50 -8.15
CA ALA A 201 1.38 1.52 -7.47
C ALA A 201 1.26 1.29 -5.97
N VAL A 202 2.39 0.99 -5.36
CA VAL A 202 2.57 1.10 -3.90
C VAL A 202 2.81 2.58 -3.57
N SER A 203 2.13 3.08 -2.55
CA SER A 203 2.30 4.43 -1.98
C SER A 203 2.85 4.31 -0.56
N LEU A 204 3.76 5.20 -0.16
CA LEU A 204 4.27 5.30 1.21
C LEU A 204 4.28 6.76 1.66
N HIS A 205 4.18 6.99 2.96
CA HIS A 205 4.36 8.32 3.54
C HIS A 205 5.85 8.63 3.76
N ASP A 206 6.20 9.92 3.75
CA ASP A 206 7.52 10.46 4.12
C ASP A 206 8.74 9.84 3.39
N ILE A 207 8.54 9.36 2.16
CA ILE A 207 9.64 8.89 1.30
C ILE A 207 10.10 9.94 0.28
N PRO A 208 11.39 9.97 -0.08
CA PRO A 208 11.89 10.86 -1.12
C PRO A 208 11.26 10.59 -2.49
N ASN A 209 11.16 11.63 -3.32
CA ASN A 209 10.62 11.52 -4.68
C ASN A 209 11.31 10.42 -5.51
N SER A 210 12.63 10.22 -5.36
CA SER A 210 13.36 9.15 -6.07
C SER A 210 12.83 7.75 -5.74
N THR A 211 12.40 7.52 -4.50
CA THR A 211 11.81 6.25 -4.05
C THR A 211 10.41 6.06 -4.64
N ILE A 212 9.61 7.13 -4.69
CA ILE A 212 8.28 7.13 -5.35
C ILE A 212 8.43 6.74 -6.82
N MET A 213 9.37 7.36 -7.55
CA MET A 213 9.62 7.06 -8.95
C MET A 213 9.99 5.57 -9.15
N LYS A 214 10.83 4.99 -8.29
CA LYS A 214 11.13 3.55 -8.37
C LYS A 214 9.90 2.67 -8.18
N LEU A 215 9.00 3.01 -7.25
CA LEU A 215 7.78 2.23 -7.02
C LEU A 215 6.82 2.29 -8.21
N LEU A 216 6.70 3.48 -8.82
CA LEU A 216 5.97 3.67 -10.07
C LEU A 216 6.56 2.81 -11.19
N GLU A 217 7.88 2.81 -11.35
CA GLU A 217 8.60 2.01 -12.35
C GLU A 217 8.38 0.51 -12.19
N LYS A 218 8.43 0.00 -10.95
CA LYS A 218 8.18 -1.44 -10.70
C LYS A 218 6.74 -1.83 -11.02
N SER A 219 5.80 -0.90 -10.90
CA SER A 219 4.38 -1.20 -10.95
C SER A 219 3.73 -0.83 -12.29
N ASN A 220 4.39 -0.09 -13.17
CA ASN A 220 3.79 0.42 -14.41
C ASN A 220 4.74 0.33 -15.61
N PRO A 221 4.21 0.21 -16.84
CA PRO A 221 5.05 0.24 -18.04
C PRO A 221 5.84 1.54 -18.17
N ILE A 222 7.13 1.45 -18.45
CA ILE A 222 8.01 2.63 -18.59
C ILE A 222 7.51 3.64 -19.63
N GLU A 223 6.91 3.15 -20.72
CA GLU A 223 6.36 3.99 -21.79
C GLU A 223 5.13 4.80 -21.34
N LEU A 224 4.38 4.29 -20.36
CA LEU A 224 3.31 5.06 -19.72
C LEU A 224 3.92 6.17 -18.86
N LEU A 225 4.94 5.83 -18.06
CA LEU A 225 5.59 6.78 -17.14
C LEU A 225 6.30 7.91 -17.88
N LYS A 226 7.03 7.62 -18.97
CA LYS A 226 7.68 8.62 -19.84
C LYS A 226 6.73 9.70 -20.37
N LYS A 227 5.48 9.33 -20.64
CA LYS A 227 4.46 10.26 -21.12
C LYS A 227 3.92 11.18 -20.02
N LYS A 228 4.13 10.84 -18.75
CA LYS A 228 3.40 11.43 -17.62
C LYS A 228 4.30 12.13 -16.62
N PHE A 229 5.51 11.63 -16.45
CA PHE A 229 6.46 12.11 -15.46
C PHE A 229 7.74 12.55 -16.18
N ILE A 230 8.17 13.79 -15.92
CA ILE A 230 9.35 14.35 -16.58
C ILE A 230 10.62 13.59 -16.21
N GLU A 231 10.63 13.03 -15.00
CA GLU A 231 11.69 12.24 -14.39
C GLU A 231 12.03 10.96 -15.19
N PHE A 232 11.12 10.47 -16.03
CA PHE A 232 11.31 9.25 -16.81
C PHE A 232 11.69 9.49 -18.27
N LYS A 233 11.66 10.75 -18.76
CA LYS A 233 11.83 11.05 -20.20
C LYS A 233 13.18 10.58 -20.77
N ASP A 234 14.21 10.52 -19.93
CA ASP A 234 15.58 10.19 -20.35
C ASP A 234 15.99 8.74 -20.04
N ILE A 235 15.06 7.89 -19.56
CA ILE A 235 15.35 6.48 -19.25
C ILE A 235 15.27 5.65 -20.53
N GLY A 236 16.41 5.10 -20.97
CA GLY A 236 16.58 4.35 -22.23
C GLY A 236 16.06 2.92 -22.16
#